data_AF-A0A0C2FFQ3-F1
#
_entry.id   AF-A0A0C2FFQ3-F1
#
_cell.length_a   1.000
_cell.length_b   1.000
_cell.length_c   1.000
_cell.angle_alpha   90.00
_cell.angle_beta   90.00
_cell.angle_gamma   90.00
#
_symmetry.space_group_name_H-M   'P 1'
#
loop_
_entity.id
_entity.type
_entity.pdbx_description
1 polymer ?
#
loop_
_entity_poly.entity_id
_entity_poly.type
_entity_poly.pdbx_seq_one_letter_code
_entity_poly.pdbx_strand_id
1 'polypeptide(L)'
;MWMIAIAVALLYAFNEAKIVHYIPKYVTLLFVNKVSPKALYEYLRLTANKYAIIREMREEALEWGEKYGKEVEEFYKKQDKKAQEMEKKIIAILEEAPKAYREYLALYDDSKTPKQVDMEWRKMKFERPEVS
;
A
#
# COMPACT_ATOMS: atom_id res chain seq x y z
N MET A 1 5.30 20.38 -6.49
CA MET A 1 5.52 18.92 -6.67
C MET A 1 4.51 18.07 -5.90
N TRP A 2 3.46 18.68 -5.34
CA TRP A 2 2.37 18.02 -4.61
C TRP A 2 1.39 17.26 -5.50
N MET A 3 1.13 17.72 -6.72
CA MET A 3 0.31 16.97 -7.70
C MET A 3 0.98 15.67 -8.16
N ILE A 4 2.32 15.68 -8.34
CA ILE A 4 3.08 14.45 -8.55
C ILE A 4 3.05 13.62 -7.27
N ALA A 5 3.17 14.22 -6.09
CA ALA A 5 3.08 13.47 -4.83
C ALA A 5 1.70 12.85 -4.58
N ILE A 6 0.59 13.51 -4.95
CA ILE A 6 -0.79 13.02 -4.81
C ILE A 6 -1.08 11.97 -5.89
N ALA A 7 -0.69 12.21 -7.15
CA ALA A 7 -0.85 11.23 -8.22
C ALA A 7 0.03 9.99 -7.98
N VAL A 8 1.27 10.18 -7.50
CA VAL A 8 2.15 9.09 -7.07
C VAL A 8 1.59 8.44 -5.82
N ALA A 9 1.07 9.16 -4.83
CA ALA A 9 0.47 8.57 -3.64
C ALA A 9 -0.80 7.78 -3.98
N LEU A 10 -1.63 8.24 -4.93
CA LEU A 10 -2.79 7.50 -5.43
C LEU A 10 -2.36 6.26 -6.22
N LEU A 11 -1.38 6.38 -7.13
CA LEU A 11 -0.81 5.23 -7.85
C LEU A 11 -0.14 4.23 -6.91
N TYR A 12 0.57 4.72 -5.88
CA TYR A 12 1.22 3.92 -4.85
C TYR A 12 0.18 3.27 -3.93
N ALA A 13 -0.85 3.99 -3.52
CA ALA A 13 -1.99 3.49 -2.74
C ALA A 13 -2.73 2.36 -3.47
N PHE A 14 -3.02 2.54 -4.76
CA PHE A 14 -3.66 1.50 -5.57
C PHE A 14 -2.78 0.26 -5.75
N ASN A 15 -1.47 0.45 -5.95
CA ASN A 15 -0.53 -0.66 -6.14
C ASN A 15 -0.25 -1.39 -4.82
N GLU A 16 -0.15 -0.67 -3.70
CA GLU A 16 0.10 -1.21 -2.36
C GLU A 16 -1.15 -1.87 -1.75
N ALA A 17 -2.35 -1.31 -1.93
CA ALA A 17 -3.59 -1.98 -1.49
C ALA A 17 -3.74 -3.35 -2.17
N LYS A 18 -3.32 -3.44 -3.44
CA LYS A 18 -3.21 -4.72 -4.15
C LYS A 18 -2.16 -5.62 -3.50
N ILE A 19 -0.97 -5.14 -3.15
CA ILE A 19 0.10 -5.93 -2.49
C ILE A 19 -0.29 -6.40 -1.08
N VAL A 20 -1.05 -5.60 -0.35
CA VAL A 20 -1.48 -5.87 1.04
C VAL A 20 -2.54 -6.98 1.08
N HIS A 21 -3.51 -6.95 0.18
CA HIS A 21 -4.57 -7.96 0.14
C HIS A 21 -4.22 -9.16 -0.74
N TYR A 22 -3.38 -8.98 -1.75
CA TYR A 22 -2.90 -10.07 -2.60
C TYR A 22 -1.63 -10.63 -1.98
N ILE A 23 -1.74 -11.75 -1.27
CA ILE A 23 -0.59 -12.50 -0.73
C ILE A 23 0.39 -12.70 -1.90
N PRO A 24 1.51 -11.97 -1.97
CA PRO A 24 2.33 -12.04 -3.15
C PRO A 24 3.00 -13.40 -3.14
N LYS A 25 2.96 -14.09 -4.28
CA LYS A 25 3.56 -15.41 -4.56
C LYS A 25 5.01 -15.56 -4.05
N TYR A 26 5.69 -14.44 -3.78
CA TYR A 26 7.09 -14.33 -3.38
C TYR A 26 7.33 -14.08 -1.88
N VAL A 27 6.34 -13.65 -1.09
CA VAL A 27 6.54 -13.44 0.37
C VAL A 27 6.36 -14.75 1.16
N THR A 28 5.90 -15.80 0.47
CA THR A 28 5.85 -17.18 0.93
C THR A 28 7.22 -17.73 1.36
N LEU A 29 8.32 -17.19 0.83
CA LEU A 29 9.71 -17.67 0.98
C LEU A 29 10.24 -17.83 2.42
N LEU A 30 9.59 -17.27 3.43
CA LEU A 30 10.12 -17.28 4.81
C LEU A 30 9.80 -18.56 5.61
N PHE A 31 8.66 -19.21 5.35
CA PHE A 31 8.21 -20.39 6.11
C PHE A 31 8.32 -21.69 5.31
N VAL A 32 8.35 -21.62 3.97
CA VAL A 32 8.37 -22.82 3.13
C VAL A 32 9.68 -23.62 3.17
N ASN A 33 10.80 -23.04 3.58
CA ASN A 33 12.06 -23.78 3.72
C ASN A 33 12.11 -24.69 4.95
N LYS A 34 11.14 -24.57 5.86
CA LYS A 34 11.07 -25.36 7.10
C LYS A 34 10.07 -26.51 7.03
N VAL A 35 9.35 -26.64 5.92
CA VAL A 35 8.33 -27.69 5.73
C VAL A 35 8.74 -28.70 4.67
N SER A 36 8.09 -29.86 4.68
CA SER A 36 8.34 -30.89 3.66
C SER A 36 7.97 -30.39 2.25
N PRO A 37 8.58 -30.94 1.18
CA PRO A 37 8.22 -30.59 -0.21
C PRO A 37 6.73 -30.77 -0.52
N LYS A 38 6.08 -31.76 0.10
CA LYS A 38 4.63 -31.99 -0.04
C LYS A 38 3.83 -30.85 0.57
N ALA A 39 4.17 -30.45 1.80
CA ALA A 39 3.50 -29.33 2.47
C ALA A 39 3.69 -28.03 1.67
N LEU A 40 4.91 -27.78 1.16
CA LEU A 40 5.20 -26.66 0.26
C LEU A 40 4.29 -26.69 -0.99
N TYR A 41 4.13 -27.85 -1.63
CA TYR A 41 3.28 -27.98 -2.81
C TYR A 41 1.81 -27.67 -2.49
N GLU A 42 1.28 -28.17 -1.36
CA GLU A 42 -0.08 -27.88 -0.88
C GLU A 42 -0.28 -26.35 -0.73
N TYR A 43 0.66 -25.68 -0.07
CA TYR A 43 0.61 -24.24 0.15
C TYR A 43 0.72 -23.42 -1.15
N LEU A 44 1.60 -23.82 -2.08
CA LEU A 44 1.72 -23.16 -3.38
C LEU A 44 0.45 -23.32 -4.23
N ARG A 45 -0.21 -24.49 -4.17
CA ARG A 45 -1.45 -24.73 -4.91
C ARG A 45 -2.58 -23.83 -4.39
N LEU A 46 -2.69 -23.74 -3.07
CA LEU A 46 -3.64 -22.88 -2.39
C LEU A 46 -3.44 -21.42 -2.78
N THR A 47 -2.21 -20.90 -2.64
CA THR A 47 -1.91 -19.49 -2.94
C THR A 47 -1.88 -19.15 -4.43
N ALA A 48 -1.79 -20.14 -5.32
CA ALA A 48 -1.87 -19.94 -6.77
C ALA A 48 -3.30 -19.88 -7.31
N ASN A 49 -4.32 -20.18 -6.51
CA ASN A 49 -5.71 -20.14 -6.93
C ASN A 49 -6.18 -18.68 -7.11
N LYS A 50 -6.21 -18.21 -8.37
CA LYS A 50 -6.63 -16.85 -8.72
C LYS A 50 -8.15 -16.60 -8.62
N TYR A 51 -8.93 -17.66 -8.41
CA TYR A 51 -10.40 -17.59 -8.37
C TYR A 51 -10.97 -17.72 -6.96
N ALA A 52 -10.15 -18.08 -5.97
CA ALA A 52 -10.59 -18.15 -4.60
C ALA A 52 -10.76 -16.75 -4.00
N ILE A 53 -11.70 -16.63 -3.06
CA ILE A 53 -11.88 -15.40 -2.29
C ILE A 53 -10.68 -15.27 -1.35
N ILE A 54 -10.05 -14.09 -1.31
CA ILE A 54 -8.84 -13.83 -0.51
C ILE A 54 -9.02 -14.23 0.96
N ARG A 55 -10.21 -14.00 1.53
CA ARG A 55 -10.54 -14.39 2.91
C ARG A 55 -10.48 -15.91 3.09
N GLU A 56 -11.11 -16.66 2.18
CA GLU A 56 -11.11 -18.13 2.21
C GLU A 56 -9.69 -18.68 2.03
N MET A 57 -8.92 -18.12 1.10
CA MET A 57 -7.51 -18.49 0.94
C MET A 57 -6.69 -18.26 2.22
N ARG A 58 -6.99 -17.18 2.95
CA ARG A 58 -6.31 -16.88 4.22
C ARG A 58 -6.71 -17.88 5.30
N GLU A 59 -7.99 -18.22 5.42
CA GLU A 59 -8.49 -19.24 6.34
C GLU A 59 -7.84 -20.60 6.07
N GLU A 60 -7.87 -21.07 4.80
CA GLU A 60 -7.22 -22.32 4.41
C GLU A 60 -5.69 -22.29 4.65
N ALA A 61 -5.04 -21.15 4.45
CA ALA A 61 -3.61 -21.00 4.73
C ALA A 61 -3.30 -21.07 6.23
N LEU A 62 -4.17 -20.54 7.08
CA LEU A 62 -4.05 -20.64 8.54
C LEU A 62 -4.23 -22.09 8.99
N GLU A 63 -5.24 -22.81 8.47
CA GLU A 63 -5.42 -24.25 8.71
C GLU A 63 -4.19 -25.07 8.26
N TRP A 64 -3.64 -24.75 7.09
CA TRP A 64 -2.38 -25.34 6.64
C TRP A 64 -1.23 -25.03 7.61
N GLY A 65 -1.18 -23.81 8.14
CA GLY A 65 -0.19 -23.37 9.13
C GLY A 65 -0.28 -24.15 10.45
N GLU A 66 -1.49 -24.45 10.92
CA GLU A 66 -1.68 -25.30 12.10
C GLU A 66 -1.10 -26.72 11.89
N LYS A 67 -1.21 -27.23 10.67
CA LYS A 67 -0.76 -28.58 10.31
C LYS A 67 0.74 -28.68 10.04
N TYR A 68 1.35 -27.65 9.46
CA TYR A 68 2.72 -27.75 8.95
C TYR A 68 3.66 -26.58 9.33
N GLY A 69 3.16 -25.42 9.74
CA GLY A 69 4.01 -24.24 9.98
C GLY A 69 3.32 -23.10 10.71
N LYS A 70 3.54 -22.99 12.03
CA LYS A 70 2.97 -21.94 12.91
C LYS A 70 3.35 -20.51 12.51
N GLU A 71 4.43 -20.36 11.76
CA GLU A 71 4.94 -19.06 11.27
C GLU A 71 3.97 -18.36 10.30
N VAL A 72 3.01 -19.09 9.74
CA VAL A 72 1.98 -18.53 8.86
C VAL A 72 1.06 -17.56 9.60
N GLU A 73 0.73 -17.84 10.87
CA GLU A 73 -0.12 -16.96 11.67
C GLU A 73 0.59 -15.63 11.96
N GLU A 74 1.86 -15.67 12.36
CA GLU A 74 2.69 -14.48 12.58
C GLU A 74 2.88 -13.67 11.30
N PHE A 75 3.06 -14.36 10.17
CA PHE A 75 3.14 -13.73 8.87
C PHE A 75 1.89 -12.90 8.57
N TYR A 76 0.69 -13.50 8.71
CA TYR A 76 -0.56 -12.80 8.46
C TYR A 76 -0.78 -11.63 9.42
N LYS A 77 -0.50 -11.79 10.72
CA LYS A 77 -0.57 -10.70 11.70
C LYS A 77 0.34 -9.52 11.31
N LYS A 78 1.55 -9.81 10.84
CA LYS A 78 2.49 -8.78 10.39
C LYS A 78 2.01 -8.07 9.13
N GLN A 79 1.39 -8.80 8.20
CA GLN A 79 0.79 -8.20 7.00
C GLN A 79 -0.40 -7.31 7.36
N ASP A 80 -1.27 -7.75 8.27
CA ASP A 80 -2.43 -6.96 8.69
C ASP A 80 -2.03 -5.66 9.40
N LYS A 81 -0.98 -5.71 10.24
CA LYS A 81 -0.46 -4.49 10.85
C LYS A 81 0.08 -3.51 9.81
N LYS A 82 0.85 -4.01 8.83
CA LYS A 82 1.34 -3.18 7.71
C LYS A 82 0.20 -2.61 6.87
N ALA A 83 -0.84 -3.43 6.64
CA ALA A 83 -2.06 -3.02 5.96
C ALA A 83 -2.69 -1.82 6.63
N GLN A 84 -2.93 -1.91 7.94
CA GLN A 84 -3.56 -0.86 8.74
C GLN A 84 -2.70 0.41 8.80
N GLU A 85 -1.38 0.28 8.96
CA GLU A 85 -0.48 1.43 8.95
C GLU A 85 -0.47 2.13 7.59
N MET A 86 -0.50 1.37 6.50
CA MET A 86 -0.56 1.90 5.14
C MET A 86 -1.91 2.57 4.86
N GLU A 87 -3.01 1.91 5.21
CA GLU A 87 -4.37 2.42 5.06
C GLU A 87 -4.52 3.78 5.75
N LYS A 88 -4.07 3.90 7.01
CA LYS A 88 -4.08 5.18 7.74
C LYS A 88 -3.31 6.27 7.01
N LYS A 89 -2.11 5.97 6.48
CA LYS A 89 -1.29 6.94 5.73
C LYS A 89 -2.00 7.39 4.44
N ILE A 90 -2.61 6.45 3.73
CA ILE A 90 -3.34 6.75 2.48
C ILE A 90 -4.56 7.62 2.79
N ILE A 91 -5.34 7.28 3.81
CA ILE A 91 -6.50 8.07 4.23
C ILE A 91 -6.09 9.51 4.57
N ALA A 92 -5.03 9.71 5.37
CA ALA A 92 -4.54 11.03 5.70
C ALA A 92 -4.17 11.85 4.44
N ILE A 93 -3.50 11.23 3.47
CA ILE A 93 -3.16 11.89 2.19
C ILE A 93 -4.43 12.26 1.41
N LEU A 94 -5.43 11.38 1.36
CA LEU A 94 -6.69 11.61 0.66
C LEU A 94 -7.52 12.74 1.30
N GLU A 95 -7.49 12.86 2.62
CA GLU A 95 -8.16 13.94 3.35
C GLU A 95 -7.55 15.31 3.04
N GLU A 96 -6.23 15.37 2.82
CA GLU A 96 -5.53 16.61 2.46
C GLU A 96 -5.60 16.94 0.95
N ALA A 97 -5.88 15.95 0.10
CA ALA A 97 -5.82 16.11 -1.35
C ALA A 97 -6.73 17.23 -1.91
N PRO A 98 -7.99 17.41 -1.48
CA PRO A 98 -8.84 18.49 -1.97
C PRO A 98 -8.28 19.89 -1.66
N LYS A 99 -7.68 20.07 -0.48
CA LYS A 99 -7.06 21.34 -0.07
C LYS A 99 -5.84 21.62 -0.93
N ALA A 100 -4.95 20.65 -1.07
CA ALA A 100 -3.76 20.76 -1.90
C ALA A 100 -4.09 21.05 -3.38
N TYR A 101 -5.19 20.46 -3.89
CA TYR A 101 -5.66 20.74 -5.25
C TYR A 101 -6.15 22.18 -5.42
N ARG A 102 -6.89 22.73 -4.43
CA ARG A 102 -7.34 24.14 -4.45
C ARG A 102 -6.16 25.11 -4.38
N GLU A 103 -5.18 24.85 -3.52
CA GLU A 103 -3.95 25.65 -3.43
C GLU A 103 -3.17 25.63 -4.75
N TYR A 104 -3.14 24.48 -5.43
CA TYR A 104 -2.56 24.37 -6.76
C TYR A 104 -3.30 25.20 -7.80
N LEU A 105 -4.64 25.17 -7.84
CA LEU A 105 -5.41 26.01 -8.76
C LEU A 105 -5.17 27.50 -8.51
N ALA A 106 -5.08 27.90 -7.24
CA ALA A 106 -4.79 29.29 -6.87
C ALA A 106 -3.40 29.78 -7.30
N LEU A 107 -2.43 28.89 -7.55
CA LEU A 107 -1.15 29.29 -8.15
C LEU A 107 -1.33 29.89 -9.55
N TYR A 108 -2.29 29.38 -10.32
CA TYR A 108 -2.52 29.74 -11.72
C TYR A 108 -3.71 30.68 -11.88
N ASP A 109 -3.94 31.54 -10.89
CA ASP A 109 -4.92 32.61 -10.97
C ASP A 109 -4.52 33.61 -12.08
N ASP A 110 -5.45 33.91 -12.99
CA ASP A 110 -5.24 34.80 -14.14
C ASP A 110 -4.89 36.25 -13.74
N SER A 111 -5.07 36.63 -12.47
CA SER A 111 -4.63 37.91 -11.92
C SER A 111 -3.12 37.99 -11.64
N LYS A 112 -2.39 36.86 -11.71
CA LYS A 112 -0.96 36.78 -11.40
C LYS A 112 -0.09 36.85 -12.64
N THR A 113 1.07 37.50 -12.50
CA THR A 113 2.11 37.45 -13.52
C THR A 113 2.87 36.12 -13.46
N PRO A 114 3.44 35.64 -14.58
CA PRO A 114 4.24 34.41 -14.60
C PRO A 114 5.39 34.39 -13.56
N LYS A 115 5.97 35.55 -13.23
CA LYS A 115 7.02 35.67 -12.21
C LYS A 115 6.49 35.44 -10.79
N GLN A 116 5.28 35.89 -10.48
CA GLN A 116 4.62 35.63 -9.20
C GLN A 116 4.30 34.13 -9.06
N VAL A 117 3.79 33.52 -10.14
CA VAL A 117 3.56 32.07 -10.18
C VAL A 117 4.85 31.27 -9.93
N ASP A 118 5.97 31.62 -10.57
CA ASP A 118 7.27 30.94 -10.34
C ASP A 118 7.76 31.07 -8.89
N MET A 119 7.64 32.25 -8.29
CA MET A 119 8.04 32.47 -6.88
C MET A 119 7.18 31.66 -5.91
N GLU A 120 5.86 31.69 -6.07
CA GLU A 120 4.93 30.93 -5.24
C GLU A 120 5.11 29.41 -5.43
N TRP A 121 5.33 28.97 -6.67
CA TRP A 121 5.61 27.56 -6.98
C TRP A 121 6.92 27.08 -6.32
N ARG A 122 7.98 27.89 -6.33
CA ARG A 122 9.23 27.58 -5.61
C ARG A 122 8.97 27.50 -4.11
N LYS A 123 8.22 28.43 -3.54
CA LYS A 123 7.87 28.42 -2.11
C LYS A 123 7.16 27.11 -1.72
N MET A 124 6.12 26.71 -2.48
CA MET A 124 5.41 25.43 -2.27
C MET A 124 6.26 24.18 -2.50
N LYS A 125 7.36 24.27 -3.26
CA LYS A 125 8.28 23.14 -3.49
C LYS A 125 9.28 22.97 -2.35
N PHE A 126 9.67 24.05 -1.68
CA PHE A 126 10.69 24.05 -0.64
C PHE A 126 10.13 24.02 0.80
N GLU A 127 8.90 24.52 1.02
CA GLU A 127 8.18 24.34 2.27
C GLU A 127 7.52 22.95 2.28
N ARG A 128 8.04 22.02 3.09
CA ARG A 128 7.32 20.79 3.45
C ARG A 128 6.28 21.16 4.53
N PRO A 129 5.03 20.69 4.48
CA PRO A 129 4.18 20.69 5.65
C PRO A 129 4.80 19.75 6.68
N GLU A 130 4.79 20.19 7.93
CA GLU A 130 5.00 19.30 9.06
C GLU A 130 3.84 18.30 9.08
N VAL A 131 4.10 17.08 8.63
CA VAL A 131 3.14 15.99 8.76
C VAL A 131 3.25 15.52 10.21
N SER A 132 2.32 15.95 11.06
CA SER A 132 2.17 15.53 12.46
C SER A 132 1.49 14.17 12.57
#